data_AF-A0A9D1MJP6-F1
#
_entry.id   AF-A0A9D1MJP6-F1
#
_cell.length_a   1.000
_cell.length_b   1.000
_cell.length_c   1.000
_cell.angle_alpha   90.00
_cell.angle_beta   90.00
_cell.angle_gamma   90.00
#
_symmetry.space_group_name_H-M   'P 1'
#
loop_
_entity.id
_entity.type
_entity.pdbx_description
1 polymer ?
#
loop_
_entity_poly.entity_id
_entity_poly.type
_entity_poly.pdbx_seq_one_letter_code
_entity_poly.pdbx_strand_id
1 'polypeptide(L)'
;MQLQQAFLQAEEITVYNQGIQSSYACGEEQYNKIVTQWSNMLAQSLTMPAFGVSLNDYTVNAMKSGVWVEFSYGRELSIHEMPFEKLLVEVKPEYKGFNVIRYLPQYGYAGRCFYLDLQGEDMSAVYNLLTSI
;
A
#
# COMPACT_ATOMS: atom_id res chain seq x y z
N MET A 1 6.61 12.18 10.28
CA MET A 1 5.54 11.18 10.16
C MET A 1 6.19 9.82 9.95
N GLN A 2 5.71 8.77 10.61
CA GLN A 2 6.13 7.39 10.34
C GLN A 2 5.32 6.80 9.19
N LEU A 3 5.88 5.82 8.47
CA LEU A 3 5.22 5.19 7.32
C LEU A 3 3.89 4.52 7.69
N GLN A 4 3.84 3.85 8.84
CA GLN A 4 2.63 3.24 9.40
C GLN A 4 1.52 4.27 9.59
N GLN A 5 1.86 5.47 10.06
CA GLN A 5 0.90 6.56 10.27
C GLN A 5 0.36 7.12 8.95
N ALA A 6 1.15 7.09 7.87
CA ALA A 6 0.70 7.56 6.57
C ALA A 6 -0.46 6.71 6.05
N PHE A 7 -0.45 5.39 6.22
CA PHE A 7 -1.57 4.54 5.77
C PHE A 7 -2.92 4.90 6.40
N LEU A 8 -2.90 5.41 7.64
CA LEU A 8 -4.12 5.79 8.36
C LEU A 8 -4.68 7.17 7.96
N GLN A 9 -3.95 7.92 7.14
CA GLN A 9 -4.31 9.27 6.69
C GLN A 9 -4.79 9.30 5.23
N ALA A 10 -4.98 8.13 4.61
CA ALA A 10 -5.49 8.06 3.24
C ALA A 10 -6.91 8.67 3.17
N GLU A 11 -7.18 9.41 2.10
CA GLU A 11 -8.50 9.96 1.81
C GLU A 11 -9.35 8.96 1.01
N GLU A 12 -8.70 8.12 0.22
CA GLU A 12 -9.31 7.04 -0.56
C GLU A 12 -8.39 5.81 -0.55
N ILE A 13 -8.99 4.62 -0.47
CA ILE A 13 -8.30 3.36 -0.71
C ILE A 13 -8.85 2.72 -1.98
N THR A 14 -7.96 2.37 -2.89
CA THR A 14 -8.28 1.66 -4.12
C THR A 14 -7.72 0.25 -4.05
N VAL A 15 -8.58 -0.73 -4.29
CA VAL A 15 -8.22 -2.15 -4.32
C VAL A 15 -8.25 -2.63 -5.76
N TYR A 16 -7.17 -3.30 -6.16
CA TYR A 16 -7.08 -3.97 -7.46
C TYR A 16 -7.07 -5.47 -7.24
N ASN A 17 -8.03 -6.19 -7.84
CA ASN A 17 -8.08 -7.64 -7.81
C ASN A 17 -8.15 -8.17 -9.24
N GLN A 18 -7.07 -8.81 -9.70
CA GLN A 18 -6.91 -9.23 -11.10
C GLN A 18 -7.17 -8.09 -12.09
N GLY A 19 -6.65 -6.89 -11.76
CA GLY A 19 -6.83 -5.68 -12.56
C GLY A 19 -8.19 -5.00 -12.46
N ILE A 20 -9.16 -5.58 -11.74
CA ILE A 20 -10.45 -4.94 -11.46
C ILE A 20 -10.29 -3.97 -10.30
N GLN A 21 -10.73 -2.73 -10.49
CA GLN A 21 -10.55 -1.64 -9.53
C GLN A 21 -11.85 -1.35 -8.77
N SER A 22 -11.74 -1.24 -7.44
CA SER A 22 -12.78 -0.73 -6.55
C SER A 22 -12.18 0.34 -5.62
N SER A 23 -12.79 1.52 -5.56
CA SER A 23 -12.35 2.63 -4.70
C SER A 23 -13.34 2.84 -3.56
N TYR A 24 -12.81 3.15 -2.37
CA TYR A 24 -13.59 3.40 -1.16
C TYR A 24 -13.09 4.67 -0.48
N ALA A 25 -13.96 5.67 -0.31
CA ALA A 25 -13.62 6.92 0.33
C ALA A 25 -13.56 6.79 1.87
N CYS A 26 -12.77 7.66 2.50
CA CYS A 26 -12.67 7.71 3.96
C CYS A 26 -14.05 7.86 4.62
N GLY A 27 -14.33 6.98 5.59
CA GLY A 27 -15.61 6.92 6.31
C GLY A 27 -16.57 5.85 5.78
N GLU A 28 -16.36 5.30 4.59
CA GLU A 28 -17.15 4.17 4.09
C GLU A 28 -16.90 2.88 4.90
N GLU A 29 -17.88 1.97 4.91
CA GLU A 29 -17.78 0.71 5.65
C GLU A 29 -16.56 -0.11 5.21
N GLN A 30 -16.34 -0.25 3.90
CA GLN A 30 -15.24 -1.04 3.36
C GLN A 30 -13.88 -0.38 3.63
N TYR A 31 -13.80 0.95 3.49
CA TYR A 31 -12.62 1.71 3.89
C TYR A 31 -12.24 1.41 5.35
N ASN A 32 -13.20 1.51 6.28
CA ASN A 32 -12.96 1.30 7.70
C ASN A 32 -12.52 -0.14 8.01
N LYS A 33 -13.07 -1.14 7.31
CA LYS A 33 -12.64 -2.54 7.43
C LYS A 33 -11.19 -2.72 6.97
N ILE A 34 -10.84 -2.16 5.80
CA ILE A 34 -9.49 -2.24 5.26
C ILE A 34 -8.50 -1.58 6.21
N VAL A 35 -8.75 -0.33 6.64
CA VAL A 35 -7.87 0.39 7.56
C VAL A 35 -7.69 -0.36 8.88
N THR A 36 -8.76 -0.92 9.44
CA THR A 36 -8.68 -1.71 10.68
C THR A 36 -7.78 -2.93 10.50
N GLN A 37 -8.02 -3.72 9.45
CA GLN A 37 -7.23 -4.93 9.19
C GLN A 37 -5.77 -4.62 8.86
N TRP A 38 -5.54 -3.53 8.11
CA TRP A 38 -4.21 -3.04 7.77
C TRP A 38 -3.45 -2.57 9.01
N SER A 39 -4.09 -1.79 9.88
CA SER A 39 -3.52 -1.32 11.15
C SER A 39 -3.10 -2.49 12.05
N ASN A 40 -3.95 -3.52 12.15
CA ASN A 40 -3.65 -4.73 12.92
C ASN A 40 -2.38 -5.43 12.39
N MET A 41 -2.28 -5.61 11.07
CA MET A 41 -1.09 -6.18 10.43
C MET A 41 0.18 -5.36 10.70
N LEU A 42 0.07 -4.03 10.78
CA LEU A 42 1.20 -3.14 10.99
C LEU A 42 1.58 -2.90 12.45
N ALA A 43 0.83 -3.44 13.41
CA ALA A 43 0.92 -3.06 14.83
C ALA A 43 2.32 -3.22 15.44
N GLN A 44 3.12 -4.19 14.98
CA GLN A 44 4.50 -4.44 15.41
C GLN A 44 5.53 -4.25 14.29
N SER A 45 5.09 -3.72 13.13
CA SER A 45 5.95 -3.62 11.95
C SER A 45 7.09 -2.63 12.13
N LEU A 46 8.21 -2.89 11.45
CA LEU A 46 9.38 -2.03 11.40
C LEU A 46 9.65 -1.55 9.98
N THR A 47 9.91 -0.25 9.84
CA THR A 47 10.42 0.30 8.59
C THR A 47 11.90 -0.03 8.47
N MET A 48 12.27 -0.69 7.38
CA MET A 48 13.65 -1.08 7.08
C MET A 48 14.15 -0.33 5.85
N PRO A 49 15.48 -0.21 5.66
CA PRO A 49 16.05 0.26 4.41
C PRO A 49 15.54 -0.58 3.24
N ALA A 50 14.89 0.06 2.27
CA ALA A 50 14.44 -0.64 1.08
C ALA A 50 15.60 -0.83 0.11
N PHE A 51 15.75 -2.05 -0.37
CA PHE A 51 16.63 -2.36 -1.50
C PHE A 51 15.88 -2.32 -2.84
N GLY A 52 14.55 -2.24 -2.80
CA GLY A 52 13.68 -2.23 -3.98
C GLY A 52 13.62 -0.87 -4.68
N VAL A 53 13.68 -0.92 -6.00
CA VAL A 53 13.34 0.20 -6.90
C VAL A 53 12.17 -0.25 -7.77
N SER A 54 11.18 0.62 -7.92
CA SER A 54 10.05 0.41 -8.80
C SER A 54 10.26 1.11 -10.15
N LEU A 55 9.74 0.52 -11.21
CA LEU A 55 9.67 1.11 -12.54
C LEU A 55 8.19 1.20 -12.95
N ASN A 56 7.73 2.39 -13.31
CA ASN A 56 6.31 2.65 -13.53
C ASN A 56 5.64 1.62 -14.46
N ASP A 57 6.21 1.40 -15.65
CA ASP A 57 5.60 0.52 -16.65
C ASP A 57 5.49 -0.94 -16.19
N TYR A 58 6.49 -1.41 -15.43
CA TYR A 58 6.50 -2.76 -14.86
C TYR A 58 5.44 -2.88 -13.76
N THR A 59 5.36 -1.87 -12.89
CA THR A 59 4.41 -1.85 -11.77
C THR A 59 2.97 -1.76 -12.27
N VAL A 60 2.67 -0.84 -13.19
CA VAL A 60 1.34 -0.73 -13.81
C VAL A 60 0.97 -2.00 -14.57
N ASN A 61 1.92 -2.65 -15.23
CA ASN A 61 1.65 -3.92 -15.88
C ASN A 61 1.40 -5.05 -14.86
N ALA A 62 2.15 -5.10 -13.76
CA ALA A 62 1.96 -6.09 -12.70
C ALA A 62 0.60 -5.95 -12.00
N MET A 63 0.11 -4.71 -11.81
CA MET A 63 -1.20 -4.40 -11.23
C MET A 63 -2.40 -4.99 -11.99
N LYS A 64 -2.21 -5.37 -13.26
CA LYS A 64 -3.24 -6.08 -14.05
C LYS A 64 -3.51 -7.49 -13.55
N SER A 65 -2.70 -8.00 -12.62
CA SER A 65 -2.79 -9.34 -12.06
C SER A 65 -2.52 -9.31 -10.55
N GLY A 66 -3.03 -10.30 -9.82
CA GLY A 66 -2.83 -10.38 -8.38
C GLY A 66 -3.70 -9.39 -7.60
N VAL A 67 -3.33 -9.12 -6.34
CA VAL A 67 -4.07 -8.24 -5.43
C VAL A 67 -3.17 -7.07 -5.03
N TRP A 68 -3.65 -5.85 -5.23
CA TRP A 68 -2.93 -4.63 -4.89
C TRP A 68 -3.84 -3.69 -4.12
N VAL A 69 -3.23 -2.84 -3.30
CA VAL A 69 -3.92 -1.77 -2.61
C VAL A 69 -3.15 -0.47 -2.76
N GLU A 70 -3.88 0.58 -3.10
CA GLU A 70 -3.39 1.94 -3.24
C GLU A 70 -4.06 2.84 -2.19
N PHE A 71 -3.26 3.68 -1.55
CA PHE A 71 -3.68 4.69 -0.59
C PHE A 71 -3.42 6.07 -1.19
N SER A 72 -4.49 6.84 -1.42
CA SER A 72 -4.43 8.18 -2.02
C SER A 72 -4.64 9.27 -0.97
N TYR A 73 -3.90 10.37 -1.07
CA TYR A 73 -3.85 11.40 -0.01
C TYR A 73 -4.43 12.76 -0.38
N GLY A 74 -4.83 12.98 -1.63
CA GLY A 74 -5.33 14.27 -2.12
C GLY A 74 -4.27 15.40 -2.17
N ARG A 75 -3.06 15.17 -1.65
CA ARG A 75 -1.93 16.10 -1.59
C ARG A 75 -0.60 15.35 -1.53
N GLU A 76 0.49 16.05 -1.84
CA GLU A 76 1.84 15.53 -1.63
C GLU A 76 2.17 15.45 -0.13
N LEU A 77 2.66 14.30 0.30
CA LEU A 77 3.23 14.04 1.61
C LEU A 77 4.71 13.63 1.45
N SER A 78 5.47 13.66 2.55
CA SER A 78 6.88 13.24 2.53
C SER A 78 7.27 12.50 3.81
N ILE A 79 8.06 11.44 3.64
CA ILE A 79 8.68 10.68 4.72
C ILE A 79 10.17 10.57 4.38
N HIS A 80 11.05 10.98 5.28
CA HIS A 80 12.51 10.95 5.07
C HIS A 80 12.95 11.53 3.71
N GLU A 81 12.41 12.69 3.36
CA GLU A 81 12.69 13.40 2.09
C GLU A 81 12.25 12.65 0.82
N MET A 82 11.44 11.59 0.95
CA MET A 82 10.86 10.86 -0.16
C MET A 82 9.39 11.27 -0.34
N PRO A 83 9.07 12.17 -1.30
CA PRO A 83 7.72 12.66 -1.51
C PRO A 83 6.82 11.63 -2.20
N PHE A 84 5.51 11.72 -1.98
CA PHE A 84 4.50 10.88 -2.63
C PHE A 84 3.11 11.50 -2.55
N GLU A 85 2.27 11.24 -3.55
CA GLU A 85 0.83 11.54 -3.51
C GLU A 85 -0.01 10.28 -3.27
N LYS A 86 0.57 9.10 -3.52
CA LYS A 86 -0.03 7.80 -3.24
C LYS A 86 1.00 6.77 -2.81
N LEU A 87 0.57 5.78 -2.04
CA LEU A 87 1.34 4.59 -1.70
C LEU A 87 0.65 3.35 -2.25
N LEU A 88 1.40 2.49 -2.94
CA LEU A 88 0.93 1.26 -3.56
C LEU A 88 1.66 0.07 -2.95
N VAL A 89 0.91 -1.01 -2.67
CA VAL A 89 1.44 -2.26 -2.12
C VAL A 89 0.84 -3.44 -2.87
N GLU A 90 1.71 -4.39 -3.25
CA GLU A 90 1.28 -5.71 -3.69
C GLU A 90 0.98 -6.58 -2.47
N VAL A 91 -0.23 -7.14 -2.39
CA VAL A 91 -0.68 -7.94 -1.25
C VAL A 91 -0.51 -9.41 -1.60
N LYS A 92 0.44 -10.08 -0.95
CA LYS A 92 0.73 -11.51 -1.15
C LYS A 92 0.49 -12.28 0.15
N PRO A 93 -0.32 -13.34 0.15
CA PRO A 93 -0.53 -14.15 1.36
C PRO A 93 0.80 -14.71 1.86
N GLU A 94 0.91 -14.91 3.18
CA GLU A 94 2.08 -15.45 3.89
C GLU A 94 3.37 -14.60 3.82
N TYR A 95 3.38 -13.49 3.06
CA TYR A 95 4.53 -12.59 3.03
C TYR A 95 4.64 -11.83 4.35
N LYS A 96 5.84 -11.84 4.94
CA LYS A 96 6.14 -11.22 6.25
C LYS A 96 6.77 -9.83 6.15
N GLY A 97 6.75 -9.26 4.96
CA GLY A 97 7.27 -7.94 4.67
C GLY A 97 7.03 -7.58 3.21
N PHE A 98 7.01 -6.29 2.92
CA PHE A 98 6.65 -5.80 1.60
C PHE A 98 7.29 -4.45 1.27
N ASN A 99 7.43 -4.22 -0.04
CA ASN A 99 7.79 -2.91 -0.56
C ASN A 99 6.56 -2.00 -0.58
N VAL A 100 6.75 -0.75 -0.22
CA VAL A 100 5.78 0.32 -0.41
C VAL A 100 6.26 1.21 -1.55
N ILE A 101 5.49 1.19 -2.63
CA ILE A 101 5.81 1.91 -3.86
C ILE A 101 5.16 3.29 -3.79
N ARG A 102 5.93 4.33 -4.06
CA ARG A 102 5.43 5.71 -4.07
C ARG A 102 4.98 6.09 -5.47
N TYR A 103 3.91 6.87 -5.56
CA TYR A 103 3.50 7.54 -6.77
C TYR A 103 3.80 9.04 -6.72
N LEU A 104 4.30 9.58 -7.83
CA LEU A 104 4.39 11.03 -8.08
C LEU A 104 3.90 11.32 -9.51
N PRO A 105 3.19 12.44 -9.76
CA PRO A 105 2.65 12.76 -11.08
C PRO A 105 3.71 12.78 -12.21
N GLN A 106 4.94 13.20 -11.91
CA GLN A 106 6.00 13.33 -12.91
C GLN A 106 6.65 11.98 -13.28
N TYR A 107 6.55 10.98 -12.41
CA TYR A 107 7.31 9.72 -12.54
C TYR A 107 6.45 8.46 -12.46
N GLY A 108 5.17 8.58 -12.10
CA GLY A 108 4.31 7.45 -11.79
C GLY A 108 4.80 6.65 -10.58
N TYR A 109 4.62 5.34 -10.61
CA TYR A 109 5.10 4.40 -9.58
C TYR A 109 6.58 4.06 -9.79
N ALA A 110 7.46 5.07 -9.76
CA ALA A 110 8.88 4.88 -10.06
C ALA A 110 9.81 5.38 -8.95
N GLY A 111 10.98 4.76 -8.86
CA GLY A 111 12.06 5.12 -7.95
C GLY A 111 12.10 4.27 -6.69
N ARG A 112 12.84 4.75 -5.68
CA ARG A 112 13.07 4.02 -4.42
C ARG A 112 11.75 3.77 -3.66
N CYS A 113 11.56 2.54 -3.24
CA CYS A 113 10.47 2.12 -2.36
C CYS A 113 10.82 2.39 -0.89
N PHE A 114 9.82 2.27 -0.01
CA PHE A 114 10.08 1.91 1.39
C PHE A 114 9.95 0.40 1.56
N TYR A 115 10.40 -0.13 2.70
CA TYR A 115 10.18 -1.53 3.04
C TYR A 115 9.64 -1.62 4.47
N LEU A 116 8.60 -2.43 4.66
CA LEU A 116 8.06 -2.78 5.97
C LEU A 116 8.29 -4.27 6.23
N ASP A 117 8.86 -4.55 7.39
CA ASP A 117 8.96 -5.89 7.97
C ASP A 117 7.83 -6.04 9.00
N LEU A 118 7.05 -7.13 8.92
CA LEU A 118 5.86 -7.34 9.73
C LEU A 118 6.12 -8.01 11.08
N GLN A 119 7.38 -8.33 11.41
CA GLN A 119 7.80 -8.82 12.73
C GLN A 119 6.94 -9.96 13.31
N GLY A 120 6.71 -11.00 12.51
CA GLY A 120 5.99 -12.21 12.93
C GLY A 120 4.56 -12.32 12.39
N GLU A 121 3.97 -11.22 11.94
CA GLU A 121 2.72 -11.19 11.17
C GLU A 121 2.97 -11.46 9.68
N ASP A 122 1.88 -11.65 8.93
CA ASP A 122 1.89 -11.75 7.46
C ASP A 122 0.67 -11.07 6.82
N MET A 123 0.63 -10.99 5.49
CA MET A 123 -0.43 -10.29 4.77
C MET A 123 -1.69 -11.15 4.51
N SER A 124 -1.79 -12.38 5.00
CA SER A 124 -2.86 -13.32 4.62
C SER A 124 -4.25 -12.82 5.00
N ALA A 125 -4.38 -12.22 6.19
CA ALA A 125 -5.69 -11.74 6.65
C ALA A 125 -6.17 -10.52 5.86
N VAL A 126 -5.24 -9.62 5.47
CA VAL A 126 -5.53 -8.52 4.55
C VAL A 126 -5.88 -9.06 3.16
N TYR A 127 -5.10 -10.00 2.64
CA TYR A 127 -5.36 -10.63 1.34
C TYR A 127 -6.78 -11.21 1.27
N ASN A 128 -7.16 -12.00 2.26
CA ASN A 128 -8.49 -12.61 2.34
C ASN A 128 -9.60 -11.55 2.34
N LEU A 129 -9.43 -10.48 3.12
CA LEU A 129 -10.38 -9.36 3.13
C LEU A 129 -10.50 -8.74 1.73
N LEU A 130 -9.39 -8.35 1.11
CA LEU A 130 -9.39 -7.67 -0.19
C LEU A 130 -9.96 -8.53 -1.33
N THR A 131 -9.83 -9.85 -1.25
CA THR A 131 -10.43 -10.76 -2.24
C THR A 131 -11.92 -11.01 -2.05
N SER A 132 -12.49 -10.55 -0.94
CA SER A 132 -13.89 -10.79 -0.56
C SER A 132 -14.83 -9.58 -0.75
N ILE A 133 -14.27 -8.42 -1.11
CA ILE A 133 -14.98 -7.14 -1.24
C ILE A 133 -15.19 -6.73 -2.70
#